data_AF-A0A662JCR0-F1
#
_entry.id   AF-A0A662JCR0-F1
#
_cell.length_a   1.000
_cell.length_b   1.000
_cell.length_c   1.000
_cell.angle_alpha   90.00
_cell.angle_beta   90.00
_cell.angle_gamma   90.00
#
_symmetry.space_group_name_H-M   'P 1'
#
loop_
_entity.id
_entity.type
_entity.pdbx_description
1 polymer ?
#
loop_
_entity_poly.entity_id
_entity_poly.type
_entity_poly.pdbx_seq_one_letter_code
_entity_poly.pdbx_strand_id
1 'polypeptide(L)' 'MYIIYVEPVISLGKCPRCGNDSVKYGVVLLKVGKTRSVSASINVCGKCGLLFYEKTDEKPRFE' A
#
# COMPACT_ATOMS: atom_id res chain seq x y z
N MET A 1 -18.51 1.62 12.55
CA MET A 1 -17.34 1.24 11.71
C MET A 1 -16.15 2.01 12.25
N TYR A 2 -15.33 1.36 13.08
CA TYR A 2 -14.20 2.02 13.74
C TYR A 2 -12.98 1.90 12.81
N ILE A 3 -12.45 3.05 12.40
CA ILE A 3 -11.17 3.10 11.68
C ILE A 3 -10.09 3.13 12.77
N ILE A 4 -9.39 2.01 12.94
CA ILE A 4 -8.23 1.92 13.83
C ILE A 4 -7.07 2.60 13.10
N TYR A 5 -6.62 3.75 13.61
CA TYR A 5 -5.35 4.34 13.20
C TYR A 5 -4.22 3.50 13.79
N VAL A 6 -3.77 2.49 13.04
CA VAL A 6 -2.52 1.77 13.36
C VAL A 6 -1.39 2.70 12.97
N GLU A 7 -0.61 3.17 13.94
CA GLU A 7 0.67 3.84 13.69
C GLU A 7 1.46 2.99 12.69
N PRO A 8 2.07 3.58 11.64
CA PRO A 8 2.74 2.82 10.61
C PRO A 8 3.95 2.12 11.22
N VAL A 9 3.76 0.88 11.68
CA VAL A 9 4.83 -0.08 11.81
C VAL A 9 5.28 -0.31 10.38
N ILE A 10 6.33 0.40 9.99
CA ILE A 10 6.95 0.34 8.67
C ILE A 10 7.49 -1.07 8.50
N SER A 11 6.64 -1.99 8.04
CA SER A 11 7.03 -3.32 7.63
C SER A 11 7.34 -3.28 6.14
N LEU A 12 8.35 -2.47 5.78
CA LEU A 12 8.81 -2.26 4.39
C LEU A 12 8.95 -3.61 3.68
N GLY A 13 8.04 -3.88 2.74
CA GLY A 13 8.07 -5.10 1.94
C GLY A 13 7.57 -6.36 2.65
N LYS A 14 6.92 -6.29 3.82
CA LYS A 14 6.28 -7.44 4.48
C LYS A 14 4.76 -7.37 4.38
N CYS A 15 4.13 -8.53 4.26
CA CYS A 15 2.70 -8.69 4.20
C CYS A 15 2.05 -8.45 5.58
N PRO A 16 1.10 -7.51 5.71
CA PRO A 16 0.46 -7.21 7.00
C PRO A 16 -0.40 -8.36 7.53
N ARG A 17 -0.77 -9.33 6.68
CA ARG A 17 -1.61 -10.47 7.08
C ARG A 17 -0.81 -11.68 7.56
N CYS A 18 0.32 -11.98 6.94
CA CYS A 18 1.07 -13.22 7.22
C CYS A 18 2.56 -13.02 7.51
N GLY A 19 3.05 -11.77 7.53
CA GLY A 19 4.45 -11.43 7.82
C GLY A 19 5.48 -11.88 6.77
N ASN A 20 5.03 -12.47 5.65
CA ASN A 20 5.91 -12.92 4.58
C ASN A 20 6.34 -11.77 3.68
N ASP A 21 7.36 -11.96 2.85
CA ASP A 21 7.76 -10.96 1.87
C ASP A 21 6.64 -10.64 0.87
N SER A 22 6.63 -9.39 0.45
CA SER A 22 5.76 -8.82 -0.57
C SER A 22 6.60 -8.07 -1.59
N VAL A 23 6.10 -8.03 -2.82
CA VAL A 23 6.77 -7.39 -3.95
C VAL A 23 5.99 -6.15 -4.35
N LYS A 24 6.71 -5.04 -4.57
CA LYS A 24 6.16 -3.80 -5.09
C LYS A 24 5.89 -3.94 -6.59
N TYR A 25 4.64 -3.76 -6.97
CA TYR A 25 4.18 -3.87 -8.36
C TYR A 25 4.23 -2.53 -9.10
N GLY A 26 3.93 -1.44 -8.40
CA GLY A 26 3.91 -0.10 -9.01
C GLY A 26 3.39 0.96 -8.05
N VAL A 27 3.19 2.17 -8.57
CA VAL A 27 2.64 3.30 -7.81
C VAL A 27 1.39 3.81 -8.52
N VAL A 28 0.33 4.04 -7.76
CA VAL A 28 -0.94 4.58 -8.26
C VAL A 28 -1.39 5.79 -7.45
N LEU A 29 -2.24 6.60 -8.05
CA LEU A 29 -2.89 7.72 -7.38
C LEU A 29 -4.26 7.27 -6.86
N LEU A 30 -4.39 7.11 -5.54
CA LEU A 30 -5.65 6.77 -4.88
C LEU A 30 -6.42 8.04 -4.51
N LYS A 31 -7.70 8.12 -4.88
CA LYS A 31 -8.58 9.19 -4.40
C LYS A 31 -8.98 8.91 -2.94
N VAL A 32 -8.63 9.81 -2.03
CA VAL A 32 -9.00 9.74 -0.62
C VAL A 32 -10.00 10.85 -0.32
N GLY A 33 -11.29 10.48 -0.29
CA GLY A 33 -12.39 11.43 -0.16
C GLY A 33 -12.76 12.13 -1.47
N LYS A 34 -13.39 13.31 -1.38
CA LYS A 34 -13.90 14.04 -2.57
C LYS A 34 -12.83 14.80 -3.34
N THR A 35 -11.82 15.34 -2.65
CA THR A 35 -10.87 16.31 -3.25
C THR A 35 -9.41 15.92 -3.13
N ARG A 36 -9.06 14.96 -2.26
CA ARG A 36 -7.66 14.62 -2.00
C ARG A 36 -7.29 13.35 -2.75
N SER A 37 -6.05 13.31 -3.20
CA SER A 37 -5.45 12.12 -3.79
C SER A 37 -4.13 11.84 -3.09
N VAL A 38 -3.79 10.57 -2.95
CA VAL A 38 -2.59 10.09 -2.28
C VAL A 38 -1.90 9.10 -3.20
N SER A 39 -0.61 9.30 -3.43
CA SER A 39 0.22 8.30 -4.09
C SER A 39 0.39 7.10 -3.17
N ALA A 40 0.13 5.91 -3.71
CA ALA A 40 0.29 4.66 -2.98
C ALA A 40 1.01 3.62 -3.83
N SER A 41 1.97 2.91 -3.24
CA SER A 41 2.57 1.74 -3.84
C SER A 41 1.64 0.54 -3.71
N ILE A 42 1.48 -0.19 -4.80
CA ILE A 42 0.79 -1.46 -4.83
C ILE A 42 1.79 -2.55 -4.48
N ASN A 43 1.50 -3.31 -3.43
CA ASN A 43 2.30 -4.46 -3.02
C ASN A 43 1.46 -5.74 -3.09
N VAL A 44 2.10 -6.84 -3.49
CA VAL A 44 1.48 -8.17 -3.55
C VAL A 44 2.30 -9.16 -2.75
N CYS A 45 1.66 -9.88 -1.81
CA CYS A 45 2.32 -10.95 -1.06
C CYS A 45 2.45 -12.21 -1.91
N GLY A 46 3.68 -12.70 -2.08
CA GLY A 46 3.95 -13.94 -2.84
C GLY A 46 3.43 -15.22 -2.18
N LYS A 47 3.06 -15.20 -0.89
CA LYS A 47 2.59 -16.38 -0.16
C LYS A 47 1.08 -16.49 -0.08
N CYS A 48 0.40 -15.44 0.38
CA CYS A 48 -1.06 -15.46 0.60
C CYS A 48 -1.84 -14.70 -0.48
N GLY A 49 -1.17 -14.10 -1.46
CA GLY A 49 -1.80 -13.35 -2.55
C GLY A 49 -2.48 -12.05 -2.11
N LEU A 50 -2.25 -11.59 -0.88
CA LEU A 50 -2.82 -10.32 -0.42
C LEU A 50 -2.24 -9.17 -1.24
N LEU A 51 -3.12 -8.39 -1.86
CA LEU A 51 -2.81 -7.12 -2.48
C LEU A 51 -3.15 -6.01 -1.48
N PHE A 52 -2.19 -5.11 -1.26
CA PHE A 52 -2.36 -4.00 -0.32
C PHE A 52 -1.64 -2.74 -0.81
N TYR A 53 -2.09 -1.59 -0.30
CA TYR A 53 -1.59 -0.28 -0.68
C TYR A 53 -0.83 0.33 0.48
N GLU A 54 0.36 0.86 0.21
CA GLU A 54 1.13 1.64 1.18
C GLU A 54 1.32 3.07 0.66
N LYS A 55 1.20 4.06 1.53
CA LYS A 55 1.42 5.45 1.15
C LYS A 55 2.88 5.62 0.69
N THR A 56 3.09 6.29 -0.43
CA THR A 56 4.42 6.62 -0.95
C THR A 56 4.47 8.05 -1.44
N ASP A 57 5.63 8.68 -1.36
CA ASP A 57 5.85 10.02 -1.95
C ASP A 57 6.33 9.93 -3.41
N GLU A 58 6.53 8.71 -3.93
CA GLU A 58 6.82 8.49 -5.34
C GLU A 58 5.64 8.92 -6.22
N LYS A 59 5.96 9.55 -7.35
CA LYS A 59 4.96 9.91 -8.36
C LYS A 59 4.64 8.68 -9.22
N PRO A 60 3.37 8.41 -9.52
CA PRO A 60 3.02 7.36 -10.47
C PRO A 60 3.65 7.69 -11.82
N ARG A 61 4.46 6.78 -12.35
CA ARG A 61 4.92 6.82 -13.73
C ARG A 61 3.92 6.03 -14.55
N PHE A 62 3.11 6.75 -15.32
CA PHE A 62 2.29 6.15 -16.35
C PHE A 62 3.19 6.04 -17.58
N GLU A 63 3.63 4.81 -17.87
CA GLU A 63 4.27 4.48 -19.14
C GLU A 63 3.21 4.21 -20.20
#